data_AF-A0A2N2MAV2-F1
#
_entry.id   AF-A0A2N2MAV2-F1
#
_cell.length_a   1.000
_cell.length_b   1.000
_cell.length_c   1.000
_cell.angle_alpha   90.00
_cell.angle_beta   90.00
_cell.angle_gamma   90.00
#
_symmetry.space_group_name_H-M   'P 1'
#
loop_
_entity.id
_entity.type
_entity.pdbx_description
1 polymer ?
#
loop_
_entity_poly.entity_id
_entity_poly.type
_entity_poly.pdbx_seq_one_letter_code
_entity_poly.pdbx_strand_id
1 'polypeptide(L)'
;MSDVVVLESSLDFHWVVHLHAMANSREHLEAWAAEQIAGREFTAQSDELRMWHIKAAWPARDFVEVHFAPKPNELVRWPLVAWHYGQQRVSEAMAEAGVAFALATGRDPLFALIRQMPARAEEFVEVKGITLLQADWVPTGYLAVGRGGMHLKG
;
A
#
# COMPACT_ATOMS: atom_id res chain seq x y z
N MET A 1 5.43 27.88 0.05
CA MET A 1 6.06 26.68 -0.57
C MET A 1 6.60 25.87 0.58
N SER A 2 6.30 24.57 0.70
CA SER A 2 6.78 23.79 1.85
C SER A 2 8.28 23.54 1.73
N ASP A 3 9.05 23.89 2.76
CA ASP A 3 10.50 23.66 2.85
C ASP A 3 10.89 22.19 3.08
N VAL A 4 9.99 21.26 2.77
CA VAL A 4 10.20 19.82 2.99
C VAL A 4 10.64 19.19 1.68
N VAL A 5 11.77 18.49 1.74
CA VAL A 5 12.35 17.72 0.64
C VAL A 5 12.22 16.24 0.97
N VAL A 6 11.55 15.48 0.11
CA VAL A 6 11.49 14.02 0.22
C VAL A 6 12.75 13.44 -0.41
N LEU A 7 13.54 12.74 0.39
CA LEU A 7 14.79 12.09 -0.02
C LEU A 7 14.53 10.67 -0.52
N GLU A 8 13.61 9.96 0.13
CA GLU A 8 13.21 8.60 -0.22
C GLU A 8 11.71 8.42 0.03
N SER A 9 11.03 7.83 -0.95
CA SER A 9 9.65 7.36 -0.82
C SER A 9 9.52 6.11 -1.68
N SER A 10 9.56 4.95 -1.04
CA SER A 10 9.63 3.67 -1.72
C SER A 10 8.74 2.63 -1.04
N LEU A 11 8.27 1.67 -1.83
CA LEU A 11 7.60 0.47 -1.34
C LEU A 11 8.53 -0.72 -1.64
N ASP A 12 8.87 -1.49 -0.61
CA ASP A 12 9.71 -2.67 -0.82
C ASP A 12 8.90 -3.91 -1.23
N PHE A 13 9.60 -5.01 -1.48
CA PHE A 13 9.01 -6.28 -1.91
C PHE A 13 8.23 -7.01 -0.81
N HIS A 14 8.33 -6.56 0.44
CA HIS A 14 7.50 -7.01 1.56
C HIS A 14 6.29 -6.11 1.80
N TRP A 15 6.07 -5.12 0.93
CA TRP A 15 5.04 -4.10 1.07
C TRP A 15 5.15 -3.33 2.37
N VAL A 16 6.38 -2.96 2.72
CA VAL A 16 6.68 -1.93 3.70
C VAL A 16 6.98 -0.65 2.95
N VAL A 17 6.26 0.41 3.31
CA VAL A 17 6.53 1.76 2.79
C VAL A 17 7.67 2.35 3.60
N HIS A 18 8.69 2.87 2.92
CA HIS A 18 9.81 3.59 3.52
C HIS A 18 9.72 5.05 3.10
N LEU A 19 9.80 5.94 4.08
CA LEU A 19 9.81 7.38 3.86
C LEU A 19 10.98 8.02 4.58
N HIS A 20 11.72 8.84 3.84
CA HIS A 20 12.76 9.72 4.37
C HIS A 20 12.54 11.12 3.81
N ALA A 21 12.33 12.09 4.70
CA ALA A 21 12.17 13.49 4.32
C ALA A 21 13.00 14.39 5.23
N MET A 22 13.34 15.57 4.74
CA MET A 22 14.10 16.57 5.46
C MET A 22 13.51 17.97 5.32
N ALA A 23 13.76 18.84 6.30
CA ALA A 23 13.40 20.25 6.23
C ALA A 23 14.35 21.12 7.05
N ASN A 24 14.42 22.41 6.71
CA ASN A 24 15.20 23.41 7.46
C ASN A 24 14.50 23.85 8.77
N SER A 25 13.25 23.44 8.97
CA SER A 25 12.45 23.76 10.16
C SER A 25 11.73 22.51 10.66
N ARG A 26 11.80 22.28 11.98
CA ARG A 26 11.06 21.21 12.65
C ARG A 26 9.56 21.36 12.47
N GLU A 27 9.05 22.58 12.62
CA GLU A 27 7.61 22.88 12.55
C GLU A 27 7.05 22.53 11.16
N HIS A 28 7.76 22.90 10.09
CA HIS A 28 7.36 22.56 8.73
C HIS A 28 7.40 21.03 8.49
N LEU A 29 8.40 20.34 9.05
CA LEU A 29 8.51 18.89 8.90
C LEU A 29 7.40 18.15 9.66
N GLU A 30 7.09 18.58 10.89
CA GLU A 30 6.03 17.98 11.71
C GLU A 30 4.64 18.25 11.12
N ALA A 31 4.37 19.46 10.61
CA ALA A 31 3.12 19.78 9.92
C ALA A 31 2.93 18.91 8.67
N TRP A 32 3.98 18.79 7.85
CA TRP A 32 3.95 17.92 6.68
C TRP A 32 3.78 16.44 7.04
N ALA A 33 4.49 15.96 8.06
CA ALA A 33 4.37 14.58 8.53
C ALA A 33 2.96 14.27 9.05
N ALA A 34 2.32 15.21 9.75
CA ALA A 34 0.95 15.06 10.23
C ALA A 34 -0.07 14.87 9.10
N GLU A 35 0.21 15.40 7.90
CA GLU A 35 -0.63 15.20 6.72
C GLU A 35 -0.28 13.89 5.98
N GLN A 36 1.00 13.64 5.72
CA GLN A 36 1.44 12.56 4.83
C GLN A 36 1.47 11.18 5.50
N ILE A 37 1.74 11.14 6.80
CA ILE A 37 1.94 9.91 7.55
C ILE A 37 1.12 9.88 8.85
N ALA A 38 -0.03 10.58 8.84
CA ALA A 38 -0.97 10.63 9.95
C ALA A 38 -1.25 9.24 10.55
N GLY A 39 -1.07 9.11 11.87
CA GLY A 39 -1.32 7.85 12.58
C GLY A 39 -0.28 6.74 12.35
N ARG A 40 0.85 7.03 11.71
CA ARG A 40 1.99 6.11 11.56
C ARG A 40 3.12 6.52 12.50
N GLU A 41 3.86 5.54 13.00
CA GLU A 41 5.04 5.81 13.83
C GLU A 41 6.21 6.30 12.96
N PHE A 42 6.94 7.29 13.44
CA PHE A 42 8.13 7.83 12.79
C PHE A 42 9.15 8.32 13.81
N THR A 43 10.42 8.37 13.40
CA THR A 43 11.48 8.99 14.19
C THR A 43 11.88 10.30 13.55
N ALA A 44 11.81 11.39 14.32
CA ALA A 44 12.34 12.70 13.93
C ALA A 44 13.66 12.97 14.64
N GLN A 45 14.67 13.46 13.93
CA GLN A 45 15.94 13.88 14.54
C GLN A 45 16.48 15.13 13.84
N SER A 46 17.32 15.88 14.56
CA SER A 46 18.10 16.99 14.02
C SER A 46 19.54 16.53 13.76
N ASP A 47 20.15 17.06 12.71
CA ASP A 47 21.58 16.91 12.46
C ASP A 47 22.38 18.18 12.81
N GLU A 48 23.71 18.11 12.66
CA GLU A 48 24.67 19.19 12.96
C GLU A 48 24.50 20.42 12.06
N LEU A 49 23.85 20.28 10.91
CA LEU A 49 23.61 21.35 9.94
C LEU A 49 22.30 22.11 10.20
N ARG A 50 21.65 21.86 11.35
CA ARG A 50 20.31 22.37 11.71
C ARG A 50 19.22 21.92 10.73
N MET A 51 19.42 20.78 10.07
CA MET A 51 18.39 20.15 9.26
C MET A 51 17.66 19.12 10.11
N TRP A 52 16.35 19.02 9.90
CA TRP A 52 15.50 18.03 10.54
C TRP A 52 15.19 16.94 9.53
N HIS A 53 15.27 15.68 9.94
CA HIS A 53 14.81 14.55 9.13
C HIS A 53 13.75 13.74 9.85
N ILE A 54 12.89 13.10 9.07
CA ILE A 54 12.07 11.98 9.54
C ILE A 54 12.42 10.73 8.76
N LYS A 55 12.48 9.61 9.47
CA LYS A 55 12.51 8.27 8.88
C LYS A 55 11.37 7.46 9.44
N ALA A 56 10.65 6.80 8.56
CA ALA A 56 9.47 6.05 8.92
C ALA A 56 9.30 4.85 8.00
N ALA A 57 8.83 3.74 8.57
CA ALA A 57 8.50 2.55 7.84
C ALA A 57 7.22 1.92 8.41
N TRP A 58 6.28 1.54 7.56
CA TRP A 58 5.04 0.91 8.00
C TRP A 58 4.49 -0.08 6.97
N PRO A 59 3.73 -1.10 7.41
CA PRO A 59 3.04 -2.02 6.51
C PRO A 59 2.05 -1.29 5.59
N ALA A 60 2.05 -1.62 4.31
CA ALA A 60 1.15 -1.01 3.34
C ALA A 60 -0.32 -1.27 3.67
N ARG A 61 -1.11 -0.20 3.55
CA ARG A 61 -2.57 -0.16 3.50
C ARG A 61 -2.98 0.84 2.43
N ASP A 62 -2.40 0.65 1.25
CA ASP A 62 -2.35 1.69 0.23
C ASP A 62 -2.40 1.09 -1.17
N PHE A 63 -2.63 1.96 -2.13
CA PHE A 63 -2.64 1.63 -3.54
C PHE A 63 -1.23 1.28 -4.02
N VAL A 64 -1.13 0.20 -4.79
CA VAL A 64 0.10 -0.26 -5.41
C VAL A 64 -0.20 -0.59 -6.87
N GLU A 65 0.75 -0.28 -7.76
CA GLU A 65 0.64 -0.62 -9.18
C GLU A 65 1.62 -1.75 -9.49
N VAL A 66 1.09 -2.94 -9.79
CA VAL A 66 1.90 -4.06 -10.22
C VAL A 66 2.09 -3.99 -11.72
N HIS A 67 3.35 -3.97 -12.15
CA HIS A 67 3.72 -3.91 -13.56
C HIS A 67 4.16 -5.30 -14.02
N PHE A 68 3.62 -5.77 -15.14
CA PHE A 68 4.14 -6.96 -15.80
C PHE A 68 4.07 -6.82 -17.31
N ALA A 69 5.00 -7.47 -18.00
CA ALA A 69 5.06 -7.47 -19.45
C ALA A 69 4.73 -8.86 -19.98
N PRO A 70 3.46 -9.15 -20.33
CA PRO A 70 3.08 -10.48 -20.81
C PRO A 70 3.66 -10.77 -22.20
N LYS A 71 4.05 -9.73 -22.96
CA LYS A 71 4.68 -9.82 -24.27
C LYS A 71 5.78 -8.78 -24.42
N PRO A 72 6.75 -8.99 -25.32
CA PRO A 72 7.66 -7.93 -25.74
C PRO A 72 6.86 -6.70 -26.21
N ASN A 73 7.15 -5.53 -25.65
CA ASN A 73 6.49 -4.24 -25.90
C ASN A 73 5.06 -4.08 -25.37
N GLU A 74 4.56 -5.00 -24.53
CA GLU A 74 3.29 -4.85 -23.83
C GLU A 74 3.58 -4.66 -22.34
N LEU A 75 3.24 -3.50 -21.77
CA LEU A 75 3.29 -3.27 -20.32
C LEU A 75 1.87 -3.21 -19.80
N VAL A 76 1.51 -4.14 -18.93
CA VAL A 76 0.23 -4.15 -18.24
C VAL A 76 0.43 -3.67 -16.81
N ARG A 77 -0.44 -2.75 -16.41
CA ARG A 77 -0.49 -2.18 -15.06
C ARG A 77 -1.72 -2.71 -14.36
N TRP A 78 -1.51 -3.35 -13.22
CA TRP A 78 -2.59 -3.86 -12.38
C TRP A 78 -2.67 -3.01 -11.12
N PRO A 79 -3.70 -2.17 -11.00
CA PRO A 79 -3.96 -1.48 -9.75
C PRO A 79 -4.39 -2.49 -8.70
N LEU A 80 -3.80 -2.40 -7.52
CA LEU A 80 -4.17 -3.19 -6.37
C LEU A 80 -4.15 -2.29 -5.12
N VAL A 81 -4.83 -2.71 -4.08
CA VAL A 81 -4.60 -2.22 -2.72
C VAL A 81 -3.86 -3.31 -1.96
N ALA A 82 -2.64 -3.00 -1.54
CA ALA A 82 -1.89 -3.83 -0.60
C ALA A 82 -2.38 -3.53 0.81
N TRP A 83 -2.75 -4.56 1.56
CA TRP A 83 -3.35 -4.41 2.88
C TRP A 83 -2.77 -5.38 3.90
N HIS A 84 -2.02 -4.86 4.86
CA HIS A 84 -1.61 -5.63 6.04
C HIS A 84 -2.79 -5.81 7.00
N TYR A 85 -3.27 -7.04 7.12
CA TYR A 85 -4.41 -7.35 7.99
C TYR A 85 -4.00 -7.51 9.46
N GLY A 86 -2.75 -7.84 9.79
CA GLY A 86 -2.30 -7.94 11.19
C GLY A 86 -3.19 -8.87 12.03
N GLN A 87 -3.88 -8.34 13.04
CA GLN A 87 -4.84 -9.07 13.89
C GLN A 87 -6.30 -9.01 13.39
N GLN A 88 -6.55 -8.29 12.30
CA GLN A 88 -7.87 -8.16 11.67
C GLN A 88 -8.28 -9.48 11.01
N ARG A 89 -9.58 -9.78 10.99
CA ARG A 89 -10.08 -10.91 10.19
C ARG A 89 -9.88 -10.63 8.71
N VAL A 90 -9.48 -11.65 7.94
CA VAL A 90 -9.27 -11.50 6.49
C VAL A 90 -10.52 -10.98 5.78
N SER A 91 -11.73 -11.40 6.18
CA SER A 91 -12.98 -10.89 5.60
C SER A 91 -13.20 -9.39 5.83
N GLU A 92 -12.79 -8.88 6.99
CA GLU A 92 -12.89 -7.44 7.31
C GLU A 92 -11.85 -6.66 6.51
N ALA A 93 -10.62 -7.16 6.46
CA ALA A 93 -9.54 -6.58 5.66
C ALA A 93 -9.88 -6.54 4.16
N MET A 94 -10.49 -7.61 3.62
CA MET A 94 -10.99 -7.65 2.25
C MET A 94 -12.02 -6.55 1.99
N ALA A 95 -12.98 -6.37 2.91
CA ALA A 95 -14.01 -5.35 2.77
C ALA A 95 -13.45 -3.93 2.82
N GLU A 96 -12.55 -3.64 3.76
CA GLU A 96 -11.94 -2.31 3.91
C GLU A 96 -11.00 -1.97 2.75
N ALA A 97 -10.12 -2.90 2.37
CA ALA A 97 -9.25 -2.75 1.20
C ALA A 97 -10.08 -2.61 -0.09
N GLY A 98 -11.23 -3.28 -0.17
CA GLY A 98 -12.14 -3.16 -1.29
C GLY A 98 -12.79 -1.77 -1.40
N VAL A 99 -13.17 -1.16 -0.28
CA VAL A 99 -13.64 0.23 -0.25
C VAL A 99 -12.51 1.18 -0.67
N ALA A 100 -11.29 0.98 -0.17
CA ALA A 100 -10.14 1.79 -0.56
C ALA A 100 -9.86 1.69 -2.07
N PHE A 101 -9.95 0.48 -2.65
CA PHE A 101 -9.80 0.27 -4.09
C PHE A 101 -10.89 0.98 -4.89
N ALA A 102 -12.15 0.88 -4.45
CA ALA A 102 -13.28 1.52 -5.12
C ALA A 102 -13.18 3.04 -5.09
N LEU A 103 -12.74 3.62 -3.96
CA LEU A 103 -12.47 5.06 -3.85
C LEU A 103 -11.33 5.52 -4.77
N ALA A 104 -10.23 4.76 -4.82
CA ALA A 104 -9.07 5.11 -5.63
C ALA A 104 -9.31 4.98 -7.13
N THR A 105 -10.10 3.99 -7.57
CA THR A 105 -10.26 3.65 -8.99
C THR A 105 -11.64 3.99 -9.57
N GLY A 106 -12.63 4.30 -8.74
CA GLY A 106 -14.04 4.45 -9.14
C GLY A 106 -14.69 3.14 -9.60
N ARG A 107 -14.11 1.98 -9.28
CA ARG A 107 -14.58 0.66 -9.72
C ARG A 107 -14.58 -0.34 -8.58
N ASP A 108 -15.54 -1.25 -8.58
CA ASP A 108 -15.56 -2.32 -7.59
C ASP A 108 -14.41 -3.32 -7.81
N PRO A 109 -13.74 -3.76 -6.73
CA PRO A 109 -12.81 -4.89 -6.79
C PRO A 109 -13.55 -6.19 -7.14
N LEU A 110 -12.82 -7.17 -7.68
CA LEU A 110 -13.37 -8.50 -7.99
C LEU A 110 -12.67 -9.61 -7.22
N PHE A 111 -11.40 -9.41 -6.87
CA PHE A 111 -10.61 -10.43 -6.18
C PHE A 111 -9.77 -9.86 -5.05
N ALA A 112 -9.48 -10.73 -4.09
CA ALA A 112 -8.48 -10.55 -3.06
C ALA A 112 -7.48 -11.71 -3.16
N LEU A 113 -6.19 -11.39 -3.22
CA LEU A 113 -5.11 -12.35 -3.31
C LEU A 113 -4.41 -12.47 -1.97
N ILE A 114 -4.18 -13.69 -1.51
CA ILE A 114 -3.49 -13.98 -0.24
C ILE A 114 -2.45 -15.08 -0.43
N ARG A 115 -1.36 -15.03 0.33
CA ARG A 115 -0.34 -16.10 0.29
C ARG A 115 -0.83 -17.41 0.90
N GLN A 116 -1.52 -17.31 2.05
CA GLN A 116 -1.92 -18.44 2.87
C GLN A 116 -3.39 -18.30 3.22
N MET A 117 -4.19 -19.32 2.92
CA MET A 117 -5.60 -19.33 3.28
C MET A 117 -5.78 -19.33 4.81
N PRO A 118 -6.69 -18.51 5.35
CA PRO A 118 -7.07 -18.57 6.76
C PRO A 118 -7.59 -19.95 7.14
N ALA A 119 -7.36 -20.36 8.38
CA ALA A 119 -7.91 -21.62 8.87
C ALA A 119 -9.44 -21.64 8.68
N ARG A 120 -9.95 -22.71 8.07
CA ARG A 120 -11.39 -22.94 7.76
C ARG A 120 -11.96 -22.07 6.62
N ALA A 121 -11.13 -21.31 5.91
CA ALA A 121 -11.53 -20.69 4.65
C ALA A 121 -11.17 -21.61 3.48
N GLU A 122 -12.02 -21.63 2.46
CA GLU A 122 -11.77 -22.30 1.19
C GLU A 122 -11.43 -21.26 0.12
N GLU A 123 -10.68 -21.67 -0.90
CA GLU A 123 -10.48 -20.82 -2.08
C GLU A 123 -11.82 -20.54 -2.78
N PHE A 124 -11.90 -19.40 -3.46
CA PHE A 124 -13.12 -18.91 -4.13
C PHE A 124 -14.26 -18.51 -3.20
N VAL A 125 -14.02 -18.40 -1.89
CA VAL A 125 -14.99 -17.78 -0.98
C VAL A 125 -15.19 -16.31 -1.35
N GLU A 126 -16.45 -15.89 -1.38
CA GLU A 126 -16.82 -14.51 -1.72
C GLU A 126 -17.18 -13.72 -0.45
N VAL A 127 -16.60 -12.53 -0.33
CA VAL A 127 -16.93 -11.56 0.72
C VAL A 127 -17.29 -10.24 0.06
N LYS A 128 -18.56 -9.85 0.14
CA LYS A 128 -19.08 -8.61 -0.46
C LYS A 128 -18.76 -8.47 -1.96
N GLY A 129 -18.90 -9.53 -2.75
CA GLY A 129 -18.58 -9.50 -4.18
C GLY A 129 -17.09 -9.66 -4.51
N ILE A 130 -16.22 -9.83 -3.51
CA ILE A 130 -14.78 -10.01 -3.69
C ILE A 130 -14.43 -11.47 -3.48
N THR A 131 -13.87 -12.11 -4.51
CA THR A 131 -13.45 -13.51 -4.48
C THR A 131 -12.05 -13.65 -3.89
N LEU A 132 -11.87 -14.49 -2.87
CA LEU A 132 -10.55 -14.77 -2.28
C LEU A 132 -9.83 -15.86 -3.08
N LEU A 133 -8.58 -15.59 -3.49
CA LEU A 133 -7.73 -16.51 -4.24
C LEU A 133 -6.34 -16.59 -3.61
N GLN A 134 -5.68 -17.74 -3.77
CA GLN A 134 -4.31 -17.91 -3.27
C GLN A 134 -3.28 -17.43 -4.32
N ALA A 135 -2.22 -16.76 -3.87
CA ALA A 135 -1.14 -16.27 -4.72
C ALA A 135 0.21 -16.23 -3.99
N ASP A 136 1.20 -16.98 -4.50
CA ASP A 136 2.51 -17.16 -3.86
C ASP A 136 3.39 -15.90 -3.82
N TRP A 137 3.09 -14.90 -4.65
CA TRP A 137 3.85 -13.65 -4.69
C TRP A 137 3.42 -12.65 -3.63
N VAL A 138 2.25 -12.82 -3.01
CA VAL A 138 1.77 -11.95 -1.94
C VAL A 138 2.62 -12.20 -0.67
N PRO A 139 3.08 -11.14 0.03
CA PRO A 139 3.75 -11.32 1.32
C PRO A 139 2.82 -11.94 2.39
N THR A 140 3.38 -12.74 3.30
CA THR A 140 2.62 -13.27 4.44
C THR A 140 2.11 -12.14 5.33
N GLY A 141 0.85 -12.20 5.79
CA GLY A 141 0.26 -11.13 6.60
C GLY A 141 -0.43 -10.04 5.79
N TYR A 142 -0.43 -10.15 4.46
CA TYR A 142 -1.02 -9.17 3.55
C TYR A 142 -2.09 -9.76 2.62
N LEU A 143 -2.93 -8.86 2.12
CA LEU A 143 -3.87 -9.07 1.02
C LEU A 143 -3.54 -8.12 -0.13
N ALA A 144 -3.76 -8.57 -1.37
CA ALA A 144 -3.83 -7.72 -2.55
C ALA A 144 -5.25 -7.68 -3.09
N VAL A 145 -5.95 -6.56 -2.96
CA VAL A 145 -7.33 -6.42 -3.44
C VAL A 145 -7.36 -5.64 -4.74
N GLY A 146 -8.06 -6.16 -5.75
CA GLY A 146 -8.23 -5.44 -7.00
C GLY A 146 -9.18 -6.10 -7.97
N ARG A 147 -9.15 -5.63 -9.21
CA ARG A 147 -10.06 -6.05 -10.29
C ARG A 147 -9.38 -6.82 -11.42
N GLY A 148 -8.06 -6.68 -11.55
CA GLY A 148 -7.24 -7.28 -12.60
C GLY A 148 -7.44 -6.61 -13.95
N GLY A 149 -6.47 -6.80 -14.83
CA GLY A 149 -6.60 -6.52 -16.27
C GLY A 149 -7.06 -5.12 -16.64
N MET A 150 -6.70 -4.07 -15.90
CA MET A 150 -6.99 -2.72 -16.36
C MET A 150 -6.03 -2.39 -17.51
N HIS A 151 -6.51 -2.54 -18.75
CA HIS A 151 -5.88 -1.88 -19.88
C HIS A 151 -6.10 -0.38 -19.70
N LEU A 152 -5.13 0.30 -19.09
CA LEU A 152 -5.02 1.74 -19.21
C LEU A 152 -4.68 2.00 -20.67
N LYS A 153 -5.66 2.49 -21.46
CA LYS A 153 -5.35 3.06 -22.77
C LYS A 153 -4.41 4.24 -22.52
N GLY A 154 -3.16 4.10 -22.96
CA GLY A 154 -2.22 5.21 -23.07
C GLY A 154 -2.65 6.19 -24.14
#